data_AF-A0A967F4N9-F1
#
_entry.id   AF-A0A967F4N9-F1
#
_cell.length_a   1.000
_cell.length_b   1.000
_cell.length_c   1.000
_cell.angle_alpha   90.00
_cell.angle_beta   90.00
_cell.angle_gamma   90.00
#
_symmetry.space_group_name_H-M   'P 1'
#
loop_
_entity.id
_entity.type
_entity.pdbx_description
1 polymer ?
#
loop_
_entity_poly.entity_id
_entity_poly.type
_entity_poly.pdbx_seq_one_letter_code
_entity_poly.pdbx_strand_id
1 'polypeptide(L)'
;QNKDLNGRFLEARPRFMEALVAFLDSQGKAVYPDANGTLRVTVGTVAGSAPRDGMRYLPFTTLAGVVDKDTGVKPFDTPPSLLEAMRRGDSGRWADEGLGSVPVNFL
;
A
#
# COMPACT_ATOMS: atom_id res chain seq x y z
N GLN A 1 -12.92 -35.73 -10.77
CA GLN A 1 -13.88 -34.74 -10.23
C GLN A 1 -13.34 -33.30 -10.25
N ASN A 2 -12.37 -32.91 -9.41
CA ASN A 2 -11.88 -31.51 -9.41
C ASN A 2 -11.13 -31.13 -10.71
N LYS A 3 -10.32 -32.06 -11.26
CA LYS A 3 -9.59 -31.84 -12.52
C LYS A 3 -10.49 -31.66 -13.75
N ASP A 4 -11.62 -32.37 -13.82
CA ASP A 4 -12.56 -32.30 -14.96
C ASP A 4 -13.31 -30.96 -14.97
N LEU A 5 -13.75 -30.51 -13.80
CA LEU A 5 -14.34 -29.18 -13.61
C LEU A 5 -13.34 -28.07 -13.95
N ASN A 6 -12.09 -28.19 -13.49
CA ASN A 6 -11.04 -27.23 -13.85
C ASN A 6 -10.73 -27.24 -15.34
N GLY A 7 -10.75 -28.39 -16.01
CA GLY A 7 -10.59 -28.49 -17.46
C GLY A 7 -11.68 -27.73 -18.21
N ARG A 8 -12.94 -27.95 -17.84
CA ARG A 8 -14.09 -27.22 -18.42
C ARG A 8 -14.02 -25.71 -18.13
N PHE A 9 -13.54 -25.34 -16.94
CA PHE A 9 -13.35 -23.93 -16.58
C PHE A 9 -12.23 -23.28 -17.40
N LEU A 10 -11.11 -23.98 -17.63
CA LEU A 10 -10.00 -23.49 -18.45
C LEU A 10 -10.41 -23.27 -19.91
N GLU A 11 -11.35 -24.06 -20.43
CA GLU A 11 -11.91 -23.87 -21.77
C GLU A 11 -12.84 -22.64 -21.84
N ALA A 12 -13.70 -22.46 -20.83
CA ALA A 12 -14.71 -21.39 -20.84
C ALA A 12 -14.14 -20.00 -20.48
N ARG A 13 -13.15 -19.94 -19.57
CA ARG A 13 -12.64 -18.67 -19.02
C ARG A 13 -12.08 -17.71 -20.08
N PRO A 14 -11.28 -18.13 -21.08
CA PRO A 14 -10.75 -17.21 -22.09
C PRO A 14 -11.85 -16.49 -22.87
N ARG A 15 -12.89 -17.23 -23.31
CA ARG A 15 -14.03 -16.65 -24.03
C ARG A 15 -14.83 -15.67 -23.19
N PHE A 16 -15.02 -15.99 -21.90
CA PHE A 16 -15.68 -15.09 -20.97
C PHE A 16 -14.87 -13.80 -20.77
N MET A 17 -13.54 -13.92 -20.59
CA MET A 17 -12.67 -12.75 -20.41
C MET A 17 -12.61 -11.88 -21.67
N GLU A 18 -12.60 -12.48 -22.85
CA GLU A 18 -12.67 -11.74 -24.13
C GLU A 18 -13.96 -10.91 -24.23
N ALA A 19 -15.11 -11.53 -23.92
CA ALA A 19 -16.39 -10.82 -23.89
C ALA A 19 -16.43 -9.71 -22.83
N LEU A 20 -15.86 -9.96 -21.64
CA LEU A 20 -15.76 -8.96 -20.58
C LEU A 20 -14.87 -7.78 -20.98
N VAL A 21 -13.72 -8.04 -21.62
CA VAL A 21 -12.82 -7.01 -22.14
C VAL A 21 -13.54 -6.15 -23.16
N ALA A 22 -14.20 -6.76 -24.15
CA ALA A 22 -14.94 -6.04 -25.18
C ALA A 22 -16.10 -5.20 -24.58
N PHE A 23 -16.80 -5.74 -23.59
CA PHE A 23 -17.87 -5.00 -22.91
C PHE A 23 -17.33 -3.79 -22.13
N LEU A 24 -16.25 -3.94 -21.37
CA LEU A 24 -15.66 -2.84 -20.61
C LEU A 24 -15.03 -1.79 -21.53
N ASP A 25 -14.40 -2.21 -22.62
CA ASP A 25 -13.86 -1.32 -23.65
C ASP A 25 -14.98 -0.49 -24.32
N SER A 26 -16.13 -1.11 -24.61
CA SER A 26 -17.32 -0.38 -25.11
C SER A 26 -17.86 0.67 -24.13
N GLN A 27 -17.51 0.58 -22.84
CA GLN A 27 -17.82 1.57 -21.80
C GLN A 27 -16.68 2.56 -21.55
N GLY A 28 -15.58 2.49 -22.30
CA GLY A 28 -14.39 3.31 -22.10
C GLY A 28 -13.65 3.02 -20.78
N LYS A 29 -13.82 1.83 -20.21
CA LYS A 29 -13.16 1.42 -18.97
C LYS A 29 -11.87 0.68 -19.29
N ALA A 30 -10.78 1.06 -18.62
CA ALA A 30 -9.52 0.34 -18.72
C ALA A 30 -9.66 -1.10 -18.21
N VAL A 31 -9.09 -2.05 -18.95
CA VAL A 31 -9.05 -3.46 -18.57
C VAL A 31 -7.59 -3.91 -18.49
N TYR A 32 -7.22 -4.52 -17.37
CA TYR A 32 -5.89 -5.07 -17.14
C TYR A 32 -6.01 -6.51 -16.65
N PRO A 33 -5.09 -7.42 -17.04
CA PRO A 33 -5.18 -8.83 -16.68
C PRO A 33 -4.96 -9.02 -15.17
N ASP A 34 -5.56 -10.06 -14.60
CA ASP A 34 -5.32 -10.47 -13.21
C ASP A 34 -3.83 -10.72 -12.95
N ALA A 35 -3.37 -10.41 -11.74
CA ALA A 35 -2.01 -10.71 -11.31
C ALA A 35 -1.75 -12.23 -11.33
N ASN A 36 -0.62 -12.64 -11.91
CA ASN A 36 -0.29 -14.05 -12.12
C ASN A 36 1.20 -14.37 -11.89
N GLY A 37 1.85 -13.63 -10.99
CA GLY A 37 3.29 -13.77 -10.69
C GLY A 37 4.22 -13.15 -11.73
N THR A 38 3.68 -12.53 -12.79
CA THR A 38 4.45 -11.72 -13.74
C THR A 38 4.59 -10.28 -13.26
N LEU A 39 5.62 -9.59 -13.76
CA LEU A 39 5.86 -8.17 -13.49
C LEU A 39 4.68 -7.30 -13.99
N ARG A 40 4.27 -6.33 -13.17
CA ARG A 40 3.24 -5.32 -13.49
C ARG A 40 3.71 -3.94 -13.07
N VAL A 41 3.13 -2.91 -13.70
CA VAL A 41 3.35 -1.51 -13.36
C VAL A 41 2.03 -0.90 -12.92
N THR A 42 2.08 -0.14 -11.83
CA THR A 42 1.00 0.73 -11.37
C THR A 42 1.59 2.10 -11.08
N VAL A 43 0.85 3.16 -11.39
CA VAL A 43 1.27 4.54 -11.18
C VAL A 43 0.15 5.31 -10.47
N GLY A 44 0.54 6.28 -9.66
CA GLY A 44 -0.38 7.09 -8.86
C GLY A 44 0.35 8.21 -8.13
N THR A 45 -0.35 8.84 -7.19
CA THR A 45 0.17 9.92 -6.35
C THR A 45 0.12 9.54 -4.89
N VAL A 46 1.11 9.99 -4.11
CA VAL A 46 1.10 9.87 -2.64
C VAL A 46 -0.11 10.61 -2.08
N ALA A 47 -0.99 9.89 -1.38
CA ALA A 47 -2.26 10.43 -0.91
C ALA A 47 -2.76 9.67 0.32
N GLY A 48 -3.33 10.44 1.25
CA GLY A 48 -4.00 9.89 2.42
C GLY A 48 -5.33 9.20 2.06
N SER A 49 -6.04 8.73 3.07
CA SER A 49 -7.38 8.16 2.90
C SER A 49 -8.36 8.67 3.94
N ALA A 50 -9.66 8.54 3.66
CA ALA A 50 -10.75 8.94 4.55
C ALA A 50 -11.68 7.74 4.76
N PRO A 51 -11.38 6.85 5.72
CA PRO A 51 -12.11 5.59 5.89
C PRO A 51 -13.54 5.79 6.40
N ARG A 52 -13.82 6.91 7.07
CA ARG A 52 -15.13 7.27 7.61
C ARG A 52 -15.24 8.79 7.75
N ASP A 53 -16.47 9.27 7.87
CA ASP A 53 -16.75 10.69 8.04
C ASP A 53 -16.01 11.28 9.25
N GLY A 54 -15.51 12.51 9.10
CA GLY A 54 -14.72 13.23 10.11
C GLY A 54 -13.31 12.68 10.38
N MET A 55 -12.84 11.64 9.68
CA MET A 55 -11.53 11.03 9.91
C MET A 55 -10.67 10.99 8.64
N ARG A 56 -9.39 11.35 8.79
CA ARG A 56 -8.39 11.26 7.71
C ARG A 56 -7.12 10.58 8.21
N TYR A 57 -6.60 9.66 7.40
CA TYR A 57 -5.21 9.22 7.48
C TYR A 57 -4.39 10.12 6.58
N LEU A 58 -3.38 10.77 7.15
CA LEU A 58 -2.46 11.61 6.40
C LEU A 58 -1.55 10.75 5.51
N PRO A 59 -0.98 11.33 4.43
CA PRO A 59 -0.15 10.56 3.50
C PRO A 59 1.16 10.05 4.09
N PHE A 60 1.67 10.62 5.20
CA PHE A 60 2.94 10.24 5.81
C PHE A 60 2.80 9.98 7.31
N THR A 61 3.58 9.03 7.83
CA THR A 61 3.90 8.92 9.25
C THR A 61 5.29 9.47 9.53
N THR A 62 5.53 9.92 10.76
CA THR A 62 6.81 10.52 11.18
C THR A 62 7.47 9.68 12.27
N LEU A 63 8.76 9.97 12.53
CA LEU A 63 9.48 9.35 13.64
C LEU A 63 8.79 9.55 14.99
N ALA A 64 8.17 10.72 15.24
CA ALA A 64 7.42 10.97 16.47
C ALA A 64 6.37 9.87 16.74
N GLY A 65 5.67 9.43 15.70
CA GLY A 65 4.68 8.35 15.80
C GLY A 65 5.28 6.97 16.11
N VAL A 66 6.58 6.76 15.92
CA VAL A 66 7.29 5.55 16.38
C VAL A 66 7.47 5.61 17.90
N VAL A 67 7.91 6.76 18.43
CA VAL A 67 8.08 6.96 19.88
C VAL A 67 6.76 6.92 20.61
N ASP A 68 5.71 7.54 20.05
CA ASP A 68 4.36 7.52 20.64
C ASP A 68 3.80 6.10 20.81
N LYS A 69 4.31 5.15 20.03
CA LYS A 69 3.89 3.74 20.05
C LYS A 69 4.83 2.84 20.85
N ASP A 70 5.98 3.32 21.28
CA ASP A 70 6.97 2.50 21.98
C ASP A 70 6.44 2.08 23.36
N THR A 71 6.47 0.77 23.63
CA THR A 71 6.10 0.21 24.94
C THR A 71 7.27 -0.51 25.60
N GLY A 72 8.45 -0.56 24.96
CA GLY A 72 9.61 -1.32 25.41
C GLY A 72 9.43 -2.84 25.37
N VAL A 73 8.35 -3.34 24.75
CA VAL A 73 8.01 -4.77 24.68
C VAL A 73 7.53 -5.10 23.29
N LYS A 74 7.98 -6.24 22.75
CA LYS A 74 7.57 -6.73 21.43
C LYS A 74 6.04 -6.73 21.26
N PRO A 75 5.49 -6.22 20.14
CA PRO A 75 6.18 -5.78 18.92
C PRO A 75 6.58 -4.29 18.89
N PHE A 76 6.43 -3.56 19.99
CA PHE A 76 6.73 -2.14 20.11
C PHE A 76 7.94 -1.89 21.02
N ASP A 77 9.04 -2.58 20.71
CA ASP A 77 10.34 -2.49 21.36
C ASP A 77 11.35 -1.77 20.45
N THR A 78 11.23 -0.45 20.38
CA THR A 78 12.07 0.37 19.52
C THR A 78 13.54 0.29 19.98
N PRO A 79 14.51 0.11 19.07
CA PRO A 79 15.92 0.09 19.44
C PRO A 79 16.32 1.35 20.25
N PRO A 80 17.02 1.21 21.39
CA PRO A 80 17.38 2.36 22.23
C PRO A 80 18.16 3.45 21.48
N SER A 81 18.99 3.07 20.51
CA SER A 81 19.74 4.02 19.68
C SER A 81 18.84 4.96 18.87
N LEU A 82 17.69 4.48 18.40
CA LEU A 82 16.71 5.30 17.66
C LEU A 82 15.99 6.26 18.61
N LEU A 83 15.58 5.78 19.79
CA LEU A 83 14.97 6.62 20.82
C LEU A 83 15.92 7.76 21.26
N GLU A 84 17.19 7.43 21.45
CA GLU A 84 18.23 8.41 21.80
C GLU A 84 18.49 9.43 20.69
N ALA A 85 18.55 9.01 19.42
CA ALA A 85 18.69 9.93 18.29
C ALA A 85 17.52 10.92 18.20
N MET A 86 16.30 10.42 18.43
CA MET A 86 15.10 11.24 18.44
C MET A 86 15.04 12.23 19.60
N ARG A 87 15.46 11.83 20.81
CA ARG A 87 15.56 12.75 21.96
C ARG A 87 16.53 13.89 21.70
N ARG A 88 17.59 13.66 20.92
CA ARG A 88 18.55 14.69 20.51
C ARG A 88 18.04 15.57 19.35
N GLY A 89 16.89 15.25 18.76
CA GLY A 89 16.41 15.92 17.56
C GLY A 89 17.27 15.66 16.32
N ASP A 90 18.08 14.61 16.33
CA ASP A 90 19.04 14.29 15.28
C ASP A 90 18.35 13.59 14.10
N SER A 91 17.66 14.41 13.30
CA SER A 91 16.98 13.99 12.07
C SER A 91 17.90 14.05 10.84
N GLY A 92 19.08 14.66 11.00
CA GLY A 92 20.09 14.79 9.95
C GLY A 92 19.54 15.33 8.63
N ARG A 93 20.10 14.83 7.53
CA ARG A 93 19.68 15.19 6.16
C ARG A 93 18.35 14.56 5.69
N TRP A 94 17.72 13.77 6.55
CA TRP A 94 16.55 12.97 6.18
C TRP A 94 15.23 13.62 6.62
N ALA A 95 15.31 14.74 7.34
CA ALA A 95 14.15 15.54 7.67
C ALA A 95 13.54 16.10 6.39
N ASP A 96 12.22 15.94 6.26
CA ASP A 96 11.42 16.68 5.30
C ASP A 96 10.94 17.98 5.96
N GLU A 97 11.18 19.12 5.30
CA GLU A 97 10.82 20.44 5.83
C GLU A 97 9.30 20.60 5.99
N GLY A 98 8.51 20.02 5.07
CA GLY A 98 7.05 20.09 5.12
C GLY A 98 6.45 19.27 6.26
N LEU A 99 7.10 18.19 6.66
CA LEU A 99 6.70 17.34 7.80
C LEU A 99 7.34 17.76 9.13
N GLY A 100 8.41 18.56 9.10
CA GLY A 100 9.21 18.91 10.28
C GLY A 100 9.85 17.69 10.96
N SER A 101 10.00 16.58 10.23
CA SER A 101 10.48 15.30 10.75
C SER A 101 10.96 14.39 9.62
N VAL A 102 11.56 13.25 9.96
CA VAL A 102 11.88 12.21 8.99
C VAL A 102 10.61 11.40 8.69
N PRO A 103 10.18 11.27 7.42
CA PRO A 103 9.08 10.39 7.05
C PRO A 103 9.46 8.92 7.29
N VAL A 104 8.52 8.13 7.79
CA VAL A 104 8.72 6.69 8.05
C VAL A 104 8.03 5.87 6.97
N ASN A 105 6.70 5.90 6.93
CA ASN A 105 5.89 5.25 5.90
C ASN A 105 5.00 6.27 5.19
N PHE A 106 4.48 5.90 4.02
CA PHE A 106 3.52 6.72 3.27
C PHE A 106 2.40 5.88 2.63
N LEU A 107 1.32 6.56 2.23
CA LEU A 107 0.17 6.01 1.52
C LEU A 107 0.11 6.48 0.06
#